data_AF-A0A9P5LCK2-F1
#
_entry.id   AF-A0A9P5LCK2-F1
#
_cell.length_a   1.000
_cell.length_b   1.000
_cell.length_c   1.000
_cell.angle_alpha   90.00
_cell.angle_beta   90.00
_cell.angle_gamma   90.00
#
_symmetry.space_group_name_H-M   'P 1'
#
loop_
_entity.id
_entity.type
_entity.pdbx_description
1 polymer ?
#
loop_
_entity_poly.entity_id
_entity_poly.type
_entity_poly.pdbx_seq_one_letter_code
_entity_poly.pdbx_strand_id
1 'polypeptide(L)'
;MQNLNTATPLTVPTHDSNLFDRADALAKMTFELNLRAVCGHADRLERDVRKLVVCTEQDKEFRYDNEKRMVEMMREIQSVRTQMARATHSQVDIKSGFERQQQEMAEIIDGFRREMVDLRGFIDSVSSQLDQFSSPDDIDKDIQVPPASSRGMETRAMRRACKQADTQPPDQQSTAAVKPKSRIQEAINSTRRWNRDHKVTSLPDSHFTANYLKKQSQRDPDMAVLLQRSLQKRIRLRAARTSRRTLPQPRNLEELCRDVVWQDVIDMVQDVLVANGERSARLLG
;
A
#
# COMPACT_ATOMS: atom_id res chain seq x y z
N MET A 1 -70.28 -76.09 70.24
CA MET A 1 -69.99 -76.30 68.80
C MET A 1 -69.16 -75.14 68.31
N GLN A 2 -68.18 -75.40 67.45
CA GLN A 2 -67.28 -74.39 66.87
C GLN A 2 -67.84 -73.88 65.54
N ASN A 3 -67.53 -72.63 65.20
CA ASN A 3 -67.13 -72.10 63.87
C ASN A 3 -67.33 -70.57 63.91
N LEU A 4 -66.28 -69.79 64.16
CA LEU A 4 -65.25 -69.35 63.21
C LEU A 4 -65.71 -68.13 62.38
N ASN A 5 -65.36 -66.95 62.89
CA ASN A 5 -65.40 -65.70 62.13
C ASN A 5 -64.41 -65.80 60.95
N THR A 6 -64.92 -65.92 59.73
CA THR A 6 -64.13 -65.74 58.52
C THR A 6 -63.85 -64.26 58.29
N ALA A 7 -62.67 -63.79 58.70
CA ALA A 7 -62.15 -62.51 58.30
C ALA A 7 -61.76 -62.54 56.81
N THR A 8 -62.42 -61.73 55.98
CA THR A 8 -62.06 -61.53 54.58
C THR A 8 -60.72 -60.78 54.50
N PRO A 9 -59.67 -61.32 53.87
CA PRO A 9 -58.45 -60.54 53.65
C PRO A 9 -58.70 -59.49 52.56
N LEU A 10 -58.55 -58.21 52.87
CA LEU A 10 -58.42 -57.18 51.83
C LEU A 10 -57.05 -57.32 51.16
N THR A 11 -56.99 -58.06 50.05
CA THR A 11 -55.81 -58.11 49.17
C THR A 11 -55.78 -56.91 48.23
N VAL A 12 -55.08 -55.84 48.65
CA VAL A 12 -54.62 -54.70 47.84
C VAL A 12 -53.33 -54.18 48.49
N PRO A 13 -52.24 -53.80 47.78
CA PRO A 13 -51.90 -53.98 46.37
C PRO A 13 -50.47 -54.54 46.13
N THR A 14 -50.34 -55.78 45.62
CA THR A 14 -49.04 -56.23 45.04
C THR A 14 -48.72 -55.57 43.69
N HIS A 15 -49.66 -54.81 43.11
CA HIS A 15 -49.45 -54.07 41.87
C HIS A 15 -48.66 -52.76 42.07
N ASP A 16 -48.82 -52.08 43.20
CA ASP A 16 -48.25 -50.74 43.38
C ASP A 16 -46.75 -50.78 43.64
N SER A 17 -46.25 -51.77 44.41
CA SER A 17 -44.80 -51.94 44.62
C SER A 17 -44.05 -52.11 43.28
N ASN A 18 -44.59 -52.95 42.39
CA ASN A 18 -44.06 -53.16 41.04
C ASN A 18 -44.11 -51.89 40.15
N LEU A 19 -45.01 -50.94 40.44
CA LEU A 19 -45.04 -49.64 39.75
C LEU A 19 -44.01 -48.67 40.33
N PHE A 20 -43.84 -48.63 41.65
CA PHE A 20 -42.80 -47.83 42.31
C PHE A 20 -41.39 -48.28 41.91
N ASP A 21 -41.11 -49.58 41.89
CA ASP A 21 -39.81 -50.12 41.47
C ASP A 21 -39.46 -49.74 40.02
N ARG A 22 -40.46 -49.74 39.13
CA ARG A 22 -40.31 -49.29 37.73
C ARG A 22 -40.09 -47.78 37.62
N ALA A 23 -40.79 -46.99 38.44
CA ALA A 23 -40.62 -45.54 38.46
C ALA A 23 -39.23 -45.13 38.98
N ASP A 24 -38.73 -45.80 40.03
CA ASP A 24 -37.38 -45.60 40.58
C ASP A 24 -36.29 -46.05 39.59
N ALA A 25 -36.45 -47.20 38.94
CA ALA A 25 -35.53 -47.64 37.88
C ALA A 25 -35.49 -46.66 36.69
N LEU A 26 -36.64 -46.12 36.27
CA LEU A 26 -36.71 -45.12 35.22
C LEU A 26 -36.06 -43.80 35.67
N ALA A 27 -36.32 -43.33 36.89
CA ALA A 27 -35.71 -42.12 37.43
C ALA A 27 -34.18 -42.23 37.50
N LYS A 28 -33.65 -43.39 37.94
CA LYS A 28 -32.21 -43.68 37.93
C LYS A 28 -31.63 -43.68 36.52
N MET A 29 -32.29 -44.34 35.55
CA MET A 29 -31.84 -44.34 34.16
C MET A 29 -31.83 -42.93 33.55
N THR A 30 -32.88 -42.13 33.78
CA THR A 30 -32.95 -40.73 33.34
C THR A 30 -31.86 -39.88 34.00
N PHE A 31 -31.59 -40.06 35.29
CA PHE A 31 -30.51 -39.38 35.99
C PHE A 31 -29.14 -39.73 35.39
N GLU A 32 -28.85 -41.00 35.15
CA GLU A 32 -27.59 -41.42 34.52
C GLU A 32 -27.43 -40.88 33.09
N LEU A 33 -28.50 -40.87 32.29
CA LEU A 33 -28.47 -40.31 30.94
C LEU A 33 -28.17 -38.80 30.97
N ASN A 34 -28.81 -38.07 31.89
CA ASN A 34 -28.54 -36.65 32.09
C ASN A 34 -27.11 -36.42 32.58
N LEU A 35 -26.59 -37.25 33.50
CA LEU A 35 -25.22 -37.16 33.98
C LEU A 35 -24.21 -37.40 32.84
N ARG A 36 -24.40 -38.44 32.02
CA ARG A 36 -23.58 -38.70 30.83
C ARG A 36 -23.62 -37.54 29.82
N ALA A 37 -24.80 -36.93 29.62
CA ALA A 37 -24.93 -35.75 28.77
C ALA A 37 -24.15 -34.55 29.35
N VAL A 38 -24.30 -34.26 30.65
CA VAL A 38 -23.59 -33.17 31.34
C VAL A 38 -22.07 -33.37 31.30
N CYS A 39 -21.56 -34.59 31.57
CA CYS A 39 -20.14 -34.90 31.39
C CYS A 39 -19.69 -34.64 29.94
N GLY A 40 -20.44 -35.11 28.94
CA GLY A 40 -20.14 -34.84 27.54
C GLY A 40 -20.22 -33.35 27.14
N HIS A 41 -20.95 -32.51 27.89
CA HIS A 41 -20.91 -31.06 27.73
C HIS A 41 -19.71 -30.42 28.44
N ALA A 42 -19.36 -30.89 29.64
CA ALA A 42 -18.17 -30.45 30.39
C ALA A 42 -16.88 -30.74 29.60
N ASP A 43 -16.72 -31.95 29.06
CA ASP A 43 -15.54 -32.33 28.26
C ASP A 43 -15.42 -31.51 26.97
N ARG A 44 -16.55 -31.06 26.39
CA ARG A 44 -16.56 -30.15 25.24
C ARG A 44 -16.12 -28.76 25.64
N LEU A 45 -16.71 -28.22 26.70
CA LEU A 45 -16.37 -26.89 27.23
C LEU A 45 -14.90 -26.82 27.65
N GLU A 46 -14.38 -27.83 28.33
CA GLU A 46 -12.97 -27.92 28.73
C GLU A 46 -12.02 -27.86 27.51
N ARG A 47 -12.33 -28.62 26.46
CA ARG A 47 -11.55 -28.58 25.20
C ARG A 47 -11.62 -27.23 24.51
N ASP A 48 -12.78 -26.57 24.50
CA ASP A 48 -12.94 -25.28 23.84
C ASP A 48 -12.32 -24.13 24.65
N VAL A 49 -12.34 -24.20 25.98
CA VAL A 49 -11.58 -23.30 26.87
C VAL A 49 -10.07 -23.49 26.66
N ARG A 50 -9.55 -24.72 26.58
CA ARG A 50 -8.13 -24.96 26.28
C ARG A 50 -7.71 -24.35 24.94
N LYS A 51 -8.51 -24.52 23.88
CA LYS A 51 -8.25 -23.87 22.57
C LYS A 51 -8.24 -22.36 22.70
N LEU A 52 -9.22 -21.78 23.40
CA LEU A 52 -9.30 -20.34 23.59
C LEU A 52 -8.07 -19.80 24.32
N VAL A 53 -7.61 -20.47 25.38
CA VAL A 53 -6.39 -20.10 26.11
C VAL A 53 -5.18 -20.05 25.17
N VAL A 54 -4.93 -21.11 24.40
CA VAL A 54 -3.82 -21.17 23.42
C VAL A 54 -3.93 -20.05 22.36
N CYS A 55 -5.13 -19.79 21.83
CA CYS A 55 -5.33 -18.69 20.88
C CYS A 55 -5.10 -17.31 21.53
N THR A 56 -5.47 -17.11 22.80
CA THR A 56 -5.21 -15.84 23.52
C THR A 56 -3.75 -15.66 23.92
N GLU A 57 -3.01 -16.75 24.13
CA GLU A 57 -1.57 -16.72 24.37
C GLU A 57 -0.83 -16.25 23.11
N GLN A 58 -1.15 -16.86 21.96
CA GLN A 58 -0.63 -16.44 20.65
C GLN A 58 -1.00 -14.99 20.29
N ASP A 59 -2.21 -14.52 20.59
CA ASP A 59 -2.61 -13.13 20.40
C ASP A 59 -1.83 -12.16 21.32
N LYS A 60 -1.54 -12.56 22.58
CA LYS A 60 -0.70 -11.76 23.49
C LYS A 60 0.74 -11.65 22.99
N GLU A 61 1.35 -12.76 22.58
CA GLU A 61 2.71 -12.78 22.02
C GLU A 61 2.79 -11.91 20.76
N PHE A 62 1.85 -12.08 19.81
CA PHE A 62 1.79 -11.27 18.60
C PHE A 62 1.63 -9.77 18.90
N ARG A 63 0.79 -9.40 19.87
CA ARG A 63 0.63 -7.99 20.28
C ARG A 63 1.90 -7.43 20.88
N TYR A 64 2.56 -8.17 21.76
CA TYR A 64 3.83 -7.78 22.39
C TYR A 64 4.93 -7.56 21.34
N ASP A 65 5.13 -8.51 20.43
CA ASP A 65 6.13 -8.39 19.36
C ASP A 65 5.81 -7.25 18.38
N ASN A 66 4.53 -7.05 18.05
CA ASN A 66 4.12 -5.96 17.20
C ASN A 66 4.30 -4.59 17.89
N GLU A 67 3.99 -4.47 19.18
CA GLU A 67 4.22 -3.26 19.97
C GLU A 67 5.72 -2.94 20.07
N LYS A 68 6.55 -3.94 20.40
CA LYS A 68 8.01 -3.82 20.41
C LYS A 68 8.54 -3.30 19.06
N ARG A 69 8.12 -3.91 17.95
CA ARG A 69 8.51 -3.49 16.59
C ARG A 69 8.05 -2.06 16.27
N MET A 70 6.84 -1.67 16.70
CA MET A 70 6.36 -0.30 16.53
C MET A 70 7.21 0.70 17.32
N VAL A 71 7.63 0.37 18.54
CA VAL A 71 8.53 1.19 19.36
C VAL A 71 9.91 1.32 18.73
N GLU A 72 10.48 0.23 18.21
CA GLU A 72 11.77 0.23 17.51
C GLU A 72 11.72 1.10 16.24
N MET A 73 10.70 0.93 15.39
CA MET A 73 10.49 1.74 14.19
C MET A 73 10.29 3.24 14.53
N MET A 74 9.56 3.57 15.60
CA MET A 74 9.41 4.96 16.03
C MET A 74 10.75 5.58 16.49
N ARG A 75 11.60 4.83 17.20
CA ARG A 75 12.95 5.28 17.57
C ARG A 75 13.83 5.49 16.34
N GLU A 76 13.75 4.60 15.35
CA GLU A 76 14.48 4.73 14.08
C GLU A 76 14.04 5.99 13.33
N ILE A 77 12.73 6.21 13.16
CA ILE A 77 12.17 7.41 12.51
C ILE A 77 12.62 8.70 13.23
N GLN A 78 12.64 8.71 14.57
CA GLN A 78 13.15 9.84 15.34
C GLN A 78 14.66 10.06 15.17
N SER A 79 15.45 8.98 15.11
CA SER A 79 16.89 9.04 14.83
C SER A 79 17.17 9.61 13.43
N VAL A 80 16.52 9.06 12.39
CA VAL A 80 16.63 9.54 11.01
C VAL A 80 16.20 11.01 10.90
N ARG A 81 15.07 11.39 11.51
CA ARG A 81 14.61 12.80 11.54
C ARG A 81 15.64 13.73 12.18
N THR A 82 16.29 13.29 13.26
CA THR A 82 17.33 14.07 13.95
C THR A 82 18.60 14.19 13.09
N GLN A 83 18.99 13.11 12.41
CA GLN A 83 20.13 13.11 11.47
C GLN A 83 19.86 14.00 10.25
N MET A 84 18.67 13.91 9.64
CA MET A 84 18.26 14.78 8.54
C MET A 84 18.26 16.25 8.96
N ALA A 85 17.74 16.58 10.15
CA ALA A 85 17.79 17.94 10.66
C ALA A 85 19.24 18.48 10.75
N ARG A 86 20.18 17.69 11.29
CA ARG A 86 21.61 18.05 11.33
C ARG A 86 22.20 18.23 9.93
N ALA A 87 21.90 17.32 9.00
CA ALA A 87 22.37 17.41 7.62
C ALA A 87 21.85 18.66 6.89
N THR A 88 20.58 19.04 7.09
CA THR A 88 20.02 20.28 6.53
C THR A 88 20.72 21.52 7.08
N HIS A 89 21.01 21.58 8.38
CA HIS A 89 21.75 22.72 8.96
C HIS A 89 23.17 22.82 8.40
N SER A 90 23.90 21.70 8.33
CA SER A 90 25.24 21.64 7.74
C SER A 90 25.24 22.04 6.25
N GLN A 91 24.23 21.64 5.48
CA GLN A 91 24.13 22.00 4.06
C GLN A 91 23.90 23.52 3.85
N VAL A 92 23.13 24.18 4.73
CA VAL A 92 22.95 25.64 4.69
C VAL A 92 24.26 26.36 5.04
N ASP A 93 24.95 25.88 6.06
CA ASP A 93 26.22 26.45 6.52
C ASP A 93 27.30 26.39 5.43
N ILE A 94 27.48 25.21 4.81
CA ILE A 94 28.41 24.98 3.68
C ILE A 94 28.10 25.91 2.50
N LYS A 95 26.82 26.09 2.16
CA LYS A 95 26.42 27.02 1.08
C LYS A 95 26.81 28.46 1.38
N SER A 96 26.53 28.92 2.60
CA SER A 96 26.86 30.30 3.01
C SER A 96 28.37 30.56 3.07
N GLY A 97 29.17 29.54 3.42
CA GLY A 97 30.62 29.59 3.35
C GLY A 97 31.13 29.69 1.90
N PHE A 98 30.58 28.87 1.00
CA PHE A 98 30.93 28.88 -0.42
C PHE A 98 30.55 30.21 -1.10
N GLU A 99 29.36 30.74 -0.84
CA GLU A 99 28.92 32.05 -1.36
C GLU A 99 29.82 33.18 -0.89
N ARG A 100 30.22 33.20 0.40
CA ARG A 100 31.19 34.18 0.92
C ARG A 100 32.56 34.05 0.22
N GLN A 101 33.10 32.84 0.10
CA GLN A 101 34.39 32.61 -0.56
C GLN A 101 34.36 32.99 -2.06
N GLN A 102 33.23 32.76 -2.73
CA GLN A 102 33.03 33.17 -4.12
C GLN A 102 33.01 34.71 -4.26
N GLN A 103 32.37 35.41 -3.32
CA GLN A 103 32.34 36.87 -3.26
C GLN A 103 33.74 37.45 -3.02
N GLU A 104 34.48 36.94 -2.02
CA GLU A 104 35.87 37.33 -1.74
C GLU A 104 36.79 37.14 -2.96
N MET A 105 36.64 36.01 -3.68
CA MET A 105 37.41 35.75 -4.90
C MET A 105 37.05 36.73 -6.04
N ALA A 106 35.78 37.11 -6.17
CA ALA A 106 35.35 38.12 -7.16
C ALA A 106 35.94 39.50 -6.85
N GLU A 107 35.95 39.90 -5.58
CA GLU A 107 36.52 41.19 -5.13
C GLU A 107 38.04 41.25 -5.37
N ILE A 108 38.76 40.14 -5.18
CA ILE A 108 40.19 40.02 -5.52
C ILE A 108 40.42 40.15 -7.04
N ILE A 109 39.59 39.50 -7.87
CA ILE A 109 39.69 39.58 -9.34
C ILE A 109 39.41 41.00 -9.83
N ASP A 110 38.43 41.69 -9.25
CA ASP A 110 38.12 43.09 -9.59
C ASP A 110 39.14 44.09 -9.03
N GLY A 111 39.81 43.77 -7.92
CA GLY A 111 41.04 44.46 -7.48
C GLY A 111 42.15 44.35 -8.53
N PHE A 112 42.52 43.13 -8.89
CA PHE A 112 43.57 42.86 -9.87
C PHE A 112 43.26 43.45 -11.26
N ARG A 113 41.99 43.43 -11.70
CA ARG A 113 41.57 44.10 -12.94
C ARG A 113 41.80 45.61 -12.91
N ARG A 114 41.55 46.27 -11.77
CA ARG A 114 41.80 47.71 -11.61
C ARG A 114 43.30 48.00 -11.65
N GLU A 115 44.10 47.27 -10.88
CA GLU A 115 45.57 47.39 -10.90
C GLU A 115 46.15 47.18 -12.31
N MET A 116 45.62 46.22 -13.08
CA MET A 116 46.02 45.99 -14.48
C MET A 116 45.60 47.12 -15.44
N VAL A 117 44.47 47.80 -15.18
CA VAL A 117 44.04 48.99 -15.94
C VAL A 117 44.92 50.18 -15.59
N ASP A 118 45.23 50.39 -14.31
CA ASP A 118 46.10 51.46 -13.83
C ASP A 118 47.54 51.28 -14.36
N LEU A 119 48.06 50.05 -14.35
CA LEU A 119 49.37 49.71 -14.94
C LEU A 119 49.39 49.94 -16.45
N ARG A 120 48.31 49.59 -17.16
CA ARG A 120 48.18 49.92 -18.59
C ARG A 120 48.18 51.42 -18.82
N GLY A 121 47.41 52.20 -18.05
CA GLY A 121 47.39 53.66 -18.14
C GLY A 121 48.77 54.29 -17.88
N PHE A 122 49.54 53.72 -16.94
CA PHE A 122 50.93 54.13 -16.70
C PHE A 122 51.84 53.82 -17.91
N ILE A 123 51.74 52.62 -18.49
CA ILE A 123 52.50 52.24 -19.69
C ILE A 123 52.13 53.13 -20.88
N ASP A 124 50.85 53.37 -21.11
CA ASP A 124 50.35 54.22 -22.20
C ASP A 124 50.81 55.68 -22.00
N SER A 125 50.88 56.16 -20.75
CA SER A 125 51.45 57.48 -20.43
C SER A 125 52.97 57.56 -20.64
N VAL A 126 53.72 56.49 -20.34
CA VAL A 126 55.17 56.41 -20.62
C VAL A 126 55.42 56.34 -22.13
N SER A 127 54.61 55.58 -22.87
CA SER A 127 54.65 55.55 -24.34
C SER A 127 54.40 56.94 -24.93
N SER A 128 53.37 57.64 -24.44
CA SER A 128 53.03 59.01 -24.89
C SER A 128 54.15 60.03 -24.59
N GLN A 129 54.89 59.84 -23.50
CA GLN A 129 56.09 60.64 -23.21
C GLN A 129 57.27 60.28 -24.11
N LEU A 130 57.40 59.02 -24.52
CA LEU A 130 58.43 58.57 -25.45
C LEU A 130 58.15 59.07 -26.89
N ASP A 131 56.88 59.07 -27.30
CA ASP A 131 56.42 59.64 -28.57
C ASP A 131 56.67 61.15 -28.63
N GLN A 132 56.60 61.87 -27.49
CA GLN A 132 57.00 63.29 -27.41
C GLN A 132 58.48 63.57 -27.72
N PHE A 133 59.35 62.54 -27.72
CA PHE A 133 60.76 62.67 -28.13
C PHE A 133 61.02 62.28 -29.60
N SER A 134 59.99 61.91 -30.38
CA SER A 134 60.14 61.44 -31.77
C SER A 134 59.18 62.13 -32.76
N SER A 135 59.73 62.78 -33.78
CA SER A 135 58.98 63.33 -34.95
C SER A 135 59.98 63.67 -36.06
N PRO A 136 59.64 63.62 -37.38
CA PRO A 136 58.41 63.14 -38.05
C PRO A 136 58.67 61.81 -38.82
N ASP A 137 57.72 61.11 -39.48
CA ASP A 137 56.93 61.51 -40.66
C ASP A 137 55.62 60.69 -40.85
N ASP A 138 54.72 61.24 -41.67
CA ASP A 138 53.40 60.70 -42.05
C ASP A 138 53.42 59.36 -42.81
N ILE A 139 52.28 58.67 -42.82
CA ILE A 139 51.55 58.32 -44.07
C ILE A 139 50.07 58.03 -43.79
N ASP A 140 49.22 58.74 -44.53
CA ASP A 140 47.77 58.63 -44.61
C ASP A 140 47.28 57.31 -45.26
N LYS A 141 46.12 56.78 -44.82
CA LYS A 141 45.05 56.32 -45.74
C LYS A 141 43.71 55.93 -45.10
N ASP A 142 42.70 56.68 -45.53
CA ASP A 142 41.24 56.44 -45.55
C ASP A 142 40.81 55.08 -46.15
N ILE A 143 39.60 54.58 -45.78
CA ILE A 143 38.69 53.73 -46.59
C ILE A 143 37.32 53.49 -45.89
N GLN A 144 36.25 53.47 -46.70
CA GLN A 144 34.83 53.32 -46.34
C GLN A 144 34.34 51.86 -46.60
N VAL A 145 33.11 51.39 -46.32
CA VAL A 145 31.77 51.99 -46.11
C VAL A 145 30.87 50.95 -45.33
N PRO A 146 29.67 51.30 -44.80
CA PRO A 146 28.85 50.41 -43.94
C PRO A 146 27.76 49.65 -44.76
N PRO A 147 26.56 49.32 -44.23
CA PRO A 147 26.18 48.41 -43.14
C PRO A 147 25.38 47.18 -43.66
N ALA A 148 25.00 46.23 -42.79
CA ALA A 148 24.04 45.17 -43.15
C ALA A 148 22.99 44.87 -42.06
N SER A 149 21.73 44.82 -42.48
CA SER A 149 20.54 44.47 -41.68
C SER A 149 20.33 42.96 -41.61
N SER A 150 19.75 42.45 -40.52
CA SER A 150 18.93 41.24 -40.60
C SER A 150 17.81 41.21 -39.54
N ARG A 151 16.68 40.61 -39.94
CA ARG A 151 15.41 40.50 -39.21
C ARG A 151 15.36 39.21 -38.36
N GLY A 152 14.40 39.10 -37.43
CA GLY A 152 13.73 37.79 -37.23
C GLY A 152 12.99 37.52 -35.92
N MET A 153 11.65 37.65 -35.96
CA MET A 153 10.62 36.80 -35.30
C MET A 153 10.51 36.67 -33.76
N GLU A 154 9.36 37.15 -33.24
CA GLU A 154 8.21 36.34 -32.74
C GLU A 154 8.48 34.97 -32.05
N THR A 155 7.81 34.52 -30.97
CA THR A 155 6.44 34.80 -30.49
C THR A 155 6.17 34.33 -29.03
N ARG A 156 5.25 35.01 -28.33
CA ARG A 156 4.10 34.49 -27.52
C ARG A 156 4.22 33.21 -26.65
N ALA A 157 3.95 33.28 -25.33
CA ALA A 157 2.83 32.54 -24.66
C ALA A 157 2.62 32.78 -23.13
N MET A 158 1.34 32.69 -22.76
CA MET A 158 0.66 32.55 -21.45
C MET A 158 1.12 31.36 -20.55
N ARG A 159 0.70 31.12 -19.29
CA ARG A 159 -0.06 31.81 -18.19
C ARG A 159 0.20 31.06 -16.84
N ARG A 160 -0.37 31.53 -15.72
CA ARG A 160 -0.16 31.06 -14.34
C ARG A 160 -1.18 30.01 -13.82
N ALA A 161 -0.75 29.25 -12.80
CA ALA A 161 -1.53 28.74 -11.63
C ALA A 161 -2.63 27.67 -11.88
N CYS A 162 -3.20 26.96 -10.88
CA CYS A 162 -3.10 27.03 -9.41
C CYS A 162 -3.30 25.66 -8.72
N LYS A 163 -3.10 25.59 -7.39
CA LYS A 163 -3.46 24.45 -6.51
C LYS A 163 -4.87 24.62 -5.91
N GLN A 164 -5.53 23.53 -5.52
CA GLN A 164 -6.35 23.47 -4.29
C GLN A 164 -6.67 22.02 -3.88
N ALA A 165 -7.09 21.84 -2.62
CA ALA A 165 -7.41 20.58 -1.95
C ALA A 165 -8.71 20.75 -1.14
N ASP A 166 -9.37 19.66 -0.73
CA ASP A 166 -10.42 19.74 0.32
C ASP A 166 -10.74 18.39 1.00
N THR A 167 -11.39 18.43 2.19
CA THR A 167 -11.35 17.34 3.19
C THR A 167 -12.69 17.04 3.93
N GLN A 168 -13.25 15.82 3.77
CA GLN A 168 -14.17 15.07 4.69
C GLN A 168 -15.55 15.69 5.10
N PRO A 169 -16.39 15.06 5.98
CA PRO A 169 -17.20 13.81 5.86
C PRO A 169 -18.71 14.03 6.29
N PRO A 170 -19.51 13.06 6.81
CA PRO A 170 -19.96 11.73 6.34
C PRO A 170 -21.50 11.60 6.15
N ASP A 171 -21.96 10.36 5.89
CA ASP A 171 -23.25 9.72 6.29
C ASP A 171 -24.39 9.43 5.27
N GLN A 172 -24.92 8.21 5.43
CA GLN A 172 -26.22 7.62 5.03
C GLN A 172 -26.62 7.35 3.55
N GLN A 173 -26.54 6.05 3.22
CA GLN A 173 -27.44 5.22 2.38
C GLN A 173 -28.30 5.88 1.28
N SER A 174 -27.91 5.63 0.02
CA SER A 174 -28.84 5.39 -1.08
C SER A 174 -28.21 4.55 -2.18
N THR A 175 -29.02 3.72 -2.83
CA THR A 175 -28.63 2.85 -3.97
C THR A 175 -28.48 3.66 -5.26
N ALA A 176 -27.63 4.68 -5.23
CA ALA A 176 -27.23 5.46 -6.40
C ALA A 176 -26.01 4.81 -7.06
N ALA A 177 -25.96 4.84 -8.40
CA ALA A 177 -24.90 4.25 -9.21
C ALA A 177 -23.51 4.56 -8.64
N VAL A 178 -22.83 3.53 -8.11
CA VAL A 178 -21.50 3.68 -7.50
C VAL A 178 -20.55 4.17 -8.58
N LYS A 179 -20.18 5.45 -8.52
CA LYS A 179 -19.35 6.13 -9.54
C LYS A 179 -18.17 5.23 -9.87
N PRO A 180 -17.84 4.95 -11.16
CA PRO A 180 -16.80 3.98 -11.51
C PRO A 180 -15.44 4.20 -10.80
N LYS A 181 -15.08 5.47 -10.53
CA LYS A 181 -13.90 5.83 -9.72
C LYS A 181 -13.94 5.26 -8.28
N SER A 182 -15.12 5.21 -7.65
CA SER A 182 -15.34 4.60 -6.35
C SER A 182 -15.19 3.07 -6.41
N ARG A 183 -15.81 2.40 -7.40
CA ARG A 183 -15.64 0.95 -7.64
C ARG A 183 -14.16 0.58 -7.77
N ILE A 184 -13.40 1.37 -8.53
CA ILE A 184 -11.95 1.21 -8.73
C ILE A 184 -11.17 1.39 -7.41
N GLN A 185 -11.42 2.48 -6.67
CA GLN A 185 -10.74 2.73 -5.39
C GLN A 185 -11.06 1.66 -4.35
N GLU A 186 -12.30 1.17 -4.36
CA GLU A 186 -12.82 0.10 -3.51
C GLU A 186 -12.19 -1.27 -3.84
N ALA A 187 -11.95 -1.55 -5.13
CA ALA A 187 -11.20 -2.70 -5.60
C ALA A 187 -9.71 -2.61 -5.21
N ILE A 188 -9.05 -1.46 -5.43
CA ILE A 188 -7.66 -1.22 -4.99
C ILE A 188 -7.52 -1.42 -3.46
N ASN A 189 -8.45 -0.90 -2.68
CA ASN A 189 -8.48 -1.10 -1.23
C ASN A 189 -8.76 -2.56 -0.85
N SER A 190 -9.52 -3.30 -1.67
CA SER A 190 -9.66 -4.76 -1.55
C SER A 190 -8.32 -5.45 -1.75
N THR A 191 -7.64 -5.23 -2.89
CA THR A 191 -6.35 -5.84 -3.21
C THR A 191 -5.30 -5.51 -2.14
N ARG A 192 -5.30 -4.30 -1.59
CA ARG A 192 -4.41 -3.92 -0.47
C ARG A 192 -4.65 -4.71 0.82
N ARG A 193 -5.90 -5.10 1.12
CA ARG A 193 -6.21 -5.99 2.26
C ARG A 193 -5.76 -7.41 1.96
N TRP A 194 -6.16 -7.97 0.82
CA TRP A 194 -5.73 -9.29 0.37
C TRP A 194 -4.19 -9.42 0.29
N ASN A 195 -3.46 -8.34 -0.05
CA ASN A 195 -1.99 -8.33 -0.06
C ASN A 195 -1.35 -8.29 1.34
N ARG A 196 -2.10 -7.93 2.40
CA ARG A 196 -1.64 -8.12 3.78
C ARG A 196 -1.92 -9.56 4.21
N ASP A 197 -3.09 -10.07 3.88
CA ASP A 197 -3.51 -11.44 4.19
C ASP A 197 -2.62 -12.47 3.48
N HIS A 198 -2.17 -12.18 2.25
CA HIS A 198 -1.22 -13.01 1.50
C HIS A 198 0.14 -13.16 2.21
N LYS A 199 0.64 -12.11 2.86
CA LYS A 199 1.94 -12.14 3.55
C LYS A 199 1.97 -13.03 4.79
N VAL A 200 0.81 -13.42 5.31
CA VAL A 200 0.66 -14.26 6.50
C VAL A 200 -0.03 -15.59 6.21
N THR A 201 -0.45 -15.83 4.96
CA THR A 201 -1.10 -17.10 4.58
C THR A 201 -0.07 -18.14 4.17
N SER A 202 -0.36 -19.41 4.45
CA SER A 202 0.36 -20.57 3.91
C SER A 202 -0.31 -21.16 2.66
N LEU A 203 -1.36 -20.52 2.15
CA LEU A 203 -2.08 -20.98 0.94
C LEU A 203 -1.23 -20.72 -0.32
N PRO A 204 -1.17 -21.68 -1.27
CA PRO A 204 -0.55 -21.45 -2.57
C PRO A 204 -1.21 -20.30 -3.33
N ASP A 205 -0.41 -19.50 -4.04
CA ASP A 205 -0.85 -18.32 -4.80
C ASP A 205 -2.01 -18.60 -5.76
N SER A 206 -2.06 -19.81 -6.34
CA SER A 206 -3.14 -20.27 -7.22
C SER A 206 -4.49 -20.36 -6.49
N HIS A 207 -4.52 -20.98 -5.31
CA HIS A 207 -5.71 -21.07 -4.46
C HIS A 207 -6.08 -19.70 -3.85
N PHE A 208 -5.08 -18.94 -3.42
CA PHE A 208 -5.30 -17.61 -2.84
C PHE A 208 -5.89 -16.64 -3.87
N THR A 209 -5.34 -16.63 -5.09
CA THR A 209 -5.85 -15.81 -6.21
C THR A 209 -7.24 -16.23 -6.65
N ALA A 210 -7.53 -17.53 -6.71
CA ALA A 210 -8.88 -18.02 -7.01
C ALA A 210 -9.90 -17.55 -5.96
N ASN A 211 -9.54 -17.57 -4.67
CA ASN A 211 -10.39 -17.06 -3.59
C ASN A 211 -10.58 -15.54 -3.67
N TYR A 212 -9.52 -14.78 -3.95
CA TYR A 212 -9.60 -13.34 -4.18
C TYR A 212 -10.58 -13.00 -5.32
N LEU A 213 -10.44 -13.68 -6.47
CA LEU A 213 -11.29 -13.42 -7.64
C LEU A 213 -12.74 -13.86 -7.42
N LYS A 214 -13.00 -14.97 -6.70
CA LYS A 214 -14.35 -15.39 -6.27
C LYS A 214 -15.00 -14.35 -5.34
N LYS A 215 -14.23 -13.79 -4.40
CA LYS A 215 -14.73 -12.76 -3.48
C LYS A 215 -14.93 -11.42 -4.18
N GLN A 216 -14.10 -11.09 -5.17
CA GLN A 216 -14.31 -9.90 -6.00
C GLN A 216 -15.53 -10.05 -6.90
N SER A 217 -15.79 -11.23 -7.51
CA SER A 217 -16.99 -11.44 -8.34
C SER A 217 -18.29 -11.45 -7.56
N GLN A 218 -18.26 -11.84 -6.27
CA GLN A 218 -19.41 -11.72 -5.36
C GLN A 218 -19.76 -10.25 -5.04
N ARG A 219 -18.78 -9.34 -5.10
CA ARG A 219 -18.93 -7.92 -4.74
C ARG A 219 -19.19 -7.03 -5.95
N ASP A 220 -18.45 -7.28 -7.03
CA ASP A 220 -18.47 -6.49 -8.26
C ASP A 220 -18.15 -7.43 -9.45
N PRO A 221 -19.18 -7.97 -10.14
CA PRO A 221 -19.01 -8.90 -11.26
C PRO A 221 -18.23 -8.30 -12.44
N ASP A 222 -18.54 -7.06 -12.84
CA ASP A 222 -17.91 -6.41 -14.00
C ASP A 222 -16.42 -6.18 -13.75
N MET A 223 -16.08 -5.72 -12.55
CA MET A 223 -14.70 -5.57 -12.10
C MET A 223 -13.99 -6.93 -12.11
N ALA A 224 -14.61 -7.99 -11.61
CA ALA A 224 -14.01 -9.32 -11.63
C ALA A 224 -13.72 -9.81 -13.07
N VAL A 225 -14.65 -9.59 -14.02
CA VAL A 225 -14.42 -9.92 -15.45
C VAL A 225 -13.28 -9.10 -16.04
N LEU A 226 -13.21 -7.80 -15.75
CA LEU A 226 -12.15 -6.90 -16.20
C LEU A 226 -10.78 -7.30 -15.64
N LEU A 227 -10.70 -7.67 -14.36
CA LEU A 227 -9.49 -8.17 -13.72
C LEU A 227 -9.08 -9.55 -14.25
N GLN A 228 -10.01 -10.49 -14.42
CA GLN A 228 -9.75 -11.83 -14.97
C GLN A 228 -9.19 -11.75 -16.40
N ARG A 229 -9.82 -10.98 -17.30
CA ARG A 229 -9.34 -10.77 -18.67
C ARG A 229 -7.92 -10.17 -18.70
N SER A 230 -7.65 -9.22 -17.80
CA SER A 230 -6.35 -8.56 -17.69
C SER A 230 -5.26 -9.47 -17.14
N LEU A 231 -5.60 -10.30 -16.14
CA LEU A 231 -4.71 -11.31 -15.58
C LEU A 231 -4.38 -12.40 -16.62
N GLN A 232 -5.39 -12.92 -17.32
CA GLN A 232 -5.24 -13.87 -18.42
C GLN A 232 -4.31 -13.33 -19.53
N LYS A 233 -4.44 -12.05 -19.88
CA LYS A 233 -3.54 -11.39 -20.84
C LYS A 233 -2.09 -11.38 -20.35
N ARG A 234 -1.84 -11.06 -19.07
CA ARG A 234 -0.48 -11.05 -18.50
C ARG A 234 0.13 -12.45 -18.43
N ILE A 235 -0.63 -13.46 -17.99
CA ILE A 235 -0.17 -14.86 -17.98
C ILE A 235 0.25 -15.30 -19.38
N ARG A 236 -0.60 -15.04 -20.40
CA ARG A 236 -0.29 -15.36 -21.81
C ARG A 236 0.97 -14.63 -22.31
N LEU A 237 1.13 -13.35 -21.99
CA LEU A 237 2.31 -12.57 -22.38
C LEU A 237 3.60 -13.04 -21.68
N ARG A 238 3.52 -13.39 -20.39
CA ARG A 238 4.66 -13.95 -19.65
C ARG A 238 5.04 -15.32 -20.19
N ALA A 239 4.06 -16.19 -20.39
CA ALA A 239 4.28 -17.52 -20.95
C ALA A 239 4.88 -17.47 -22.36
N ALA A 240 4.43 -16.56 -23.23
CA ALA A 240 5.02 -16.37 -24.56
C ALA A 240 6.49 -15.89 -24.53
N ARG A 241 6.95 -15.29 -23.43
CA ARG A 241 8.35 -14.90 -23.21
C ARG A 241 9.20 -16.05 -22.66
N THR A 242 8.65 -16.87 -21.76
CA THR A 242 9.39 -17.98 -21.13
C THR A 242 9.29 -19.31 -21.88
N SER A 243 8.28 -19.48 -22.74
CA SER A 243 8.00 -20.69 -23.50
C SER A 243 7.42 -20.33 -24.87
N ARG A 244 7.91 -20.95 -25.95
CA ARG A 244 7.35 -20.79 -27.31
C ARG A 244 6.02 -21.55 -27.48
N ARG A 245 5.22 -21.64 -26.42
CA ARG A 245 4.01 -22.47 -26.34
C ARG A 245 2.80 -21.58 -26.09
N THR A 246 1.86 -21.58 -27.03
CA THR A 246 0.56 -20.93 -26.88
C THR A 246 -0.25 -21.67 -25.81
N LEU A 247 -0.50 -21.04 -24.65
CA LEU A 247 -1.39 -21.64 -23.66
C LEU A 247 -2.83 -21.68 -24.21
N PRO A 248 -3.55 -22.80 -24.01
CA PRO A 248 -4.98 -22.87 -24.25
C PRO A 248 -5.74 -21.76 -23.51
N GLN A 249 -6.98 -21.49 -23.96
CA GLN A 249 -7.90 -20.70 -23.14
C GLN A 249 -8.29 -21.51 -21.89
N PRO A 250 -8.07 -21.00 -20.66
CA PRO A 250 -8.53 -21.66 -19.45
C PRO A 250 -10.06 -21.77 -19.48
N ARG A 251 -10.57 -22.95 -19.11
CA ARG A 251 -12.00 -23.30 -19.11
C ARG A 251 -12.70 -22.92 -17.81
N ASN A 252 -11.95 -22.73 -16.73
CA ASN A 252 -12.42 -22.39 -15.39
C ASN A 252 -11.39 -21.49 -14.67
N LEU A 253 -11.77 -21.01 -13.48
CA LEU A 253 -10.94 -20.08 -12.71
C LEU A 253 -9.70 -20.77 -12.12
N GLU A 254 -9.81 -22.04 -11.79
CA GLU A 254 -8.74 -22.89 -11.25
C GLU A 254 -7.63 -23.14 -12.29
N GLU A 255 -7.99 -23.35 -13.55
CA GLU A 255 -7.06 -23.38 -14.69
C GLU A 255 -6.40 -22.02 -14.95
N LEU A 256 -7.15 -20.91 -14.82
CA LEU A 256 -6.58 -19.57 -14.94
C LEU A 256 -5.56 -19.29 -13.84
N CYS A 257 -5.84 -19.71 -12.60
CA CYS A 257 -4.99 -19.40 -11.44
C CYS A 257 -3.83 -20.38 -11.25
N ARG A 258 -3.80 -21.54 -11.93
CA ARG A 258 -2.82 -22.61 -11.72
C ARG A 258 -1.37 -22.13 -11.69
N ASP A 259 -1.01 -21.31 -12.69
CA ASP A 259 0.35 -20.80 -12.88
C ASP A 259 0.49 -19.33 -12.40
N VAL A 260 -0.47 -18.79 -11.65
CA VAL A 260 -0.45 -17.40 -11.19
C VAL A 260 0.39 -17.26 -9.93
N VAL A 261 1.30 -16.30 -9.96
CA VAL A 261 2.01 -15.78 -8.78
C VAL A 261 1.25 -14.55 -8.31
N TRP A 262 1.16 -14.31 -7.00
CA TRP A 262 0.42 -13.17 -6.45
C TRP A 262 0.95 -11.82 -6.96
N GLN A 263 2.25 -11.75 -7.29
CA GLN A 263 2.83 -10.59 -7.96
C GLN A 263 2.15 -10.25 -9.30
N ASP A 264 1.70 -11.25 -10.09
CA ASP A 264 0.94 -10.99 -11.33
C ASP A 264 -0.37 -10.24 -11.04
N VAL A 265 -0.98 -10.47 -9.87
CA VAL A 265 -2.22 -9.80 -9.42
C VAL A 265 -1.94 -8.37 -8.97
N ILE A 266 -0.82 -8.15 -8.27
CA ILE A 266 -0.35 -6.81 -7.88
C ILE A 266 -0.08 -5.97 -9.14
N ASP A 267 0.73 -6.47 -10.06
CA ASP A 267 1.07 -5.82 -11.32
C ASP A 267 -0.19 -5.59 -12.18
N MET A 268 -1.14 -6.54 -12.16
CA MET A 268 -2.43 -6.43 -12.83
C MET A 268 -3.26 -5.27 -12.30
N VAL A 269 -3.41 -5.16 -10.98
CA VAL A 269 -4.14 -4.06 -10.35
C VAL A 269 -3.41 -2.72 -10.55
N GLN A 270 -2.08 -2.70 -10.50
CA GLN A 270 -1.31 -1.49 -10.75
C GLN A 270 -1.47 -0.99 -12.19
N ASP A 271 -1.32 -1.85 -13.20
CA ASP A 271 -1.51 -1.46 -14.60
C ASP A 271 -2.96 -1.08 -14.91
N VAL A 272 -3.94 -1.83 -14.42
CA VAL A 272 -5.34 -1.72 -14.87
C VAL A 272 -6.14 -0.72 -14.05
N LEU A 273 -5.97 -0.68 -12.73
CA LEU A 273 -6.77 0.14 -11.83
C LEU A 273 -6.06 1.44 -11.42
N VAL A 274 -4.72 1.44 -11.35
CA VAL A 274 -3.95 2.64 -10.99
C VAL A 274 -3.52 3.40 -12.26
N ALA A 275 -2.70 2.81 -13.13
CA ALA A 275 -2.18 3.49 -14.32
C ALA A 275 -3.26 3.73 -15.40
N ASN A 276 -4.13 2.75 -15.65
CA ASN A 276 -5.22 2.85 -16.63
C ASN A 276 -6.60 3.08 -15.99
N GLY A 277 -6.66 3.66 -14.78
CA GLY A 277 -7.90 3.82 -14.01
C GLY A 277 -9.03 4.55 -14.77
N GLU A 278 -8.72 5.55 -15.60
CA GLU A 278 -9.73 6.23 -16.43
C GLU A 278 -10.32 5.34 -17.52
N ARG A 279 -9.50 4.46 -18.12
CA ARG A 279 -9.96 3.51 -19.13
C ARG A 279 -10.83 2.43 -18.50
N SER A 280 -10.42 1.92 -17.33
CA SER A 280 -11.23 0.99 -16.54
C SER A 280 -12.55 1.62 -16.11
N ALA A 281 -12.56 2.91 -15.75
CA ALA A 281 -13.78 3.63 -15.38
C ALA A 281 -14.81 3.69 -16.53
N ARG A 282 -14.35 3.83 -17.79
CA ARG A 282 -15.19 3.79 -19.00
C ARG A 282 -15.62 2.38 -19.42
N LEU A 283 -15.08 1.33 -18.81
CA LEU A 283 -15.47 -0.07 -19.03
C LEU A 283 -16.42 -0.59 -17.94
N LEU A 284 -16.73 0.24 -16.93
CA LEU A 284 -17.49 -0.09 -15.72
C LEU A 284 -18.70 0.84 -15.51
N GLY A 285 -19.06 1.63 -16.53
CA GLY A 285 -20.14 2.61 -16.51
C GLY A 285 -20.55 3.01 -17.92
#